data_AF-A0A1H3KTC1-F1
#
_entry.id   AF-A0A1H3KTC1-F1
#
_cell.length_a   1.000
_cell.length_b   1.000
_cell.length_c   1.000
_cell.angle_alpha   90.00
_cell.angle_beta   90.00
_cell.angle_gamma   90.00
#
_symmetry.space_group_name_H-M   'P 1'
#
loop_
_entity.id
_entity.type
_entity.pdbx_description
1 polymer ?
#
loop_
_entity_poly.entity_id
_entity_poly.type
_entity_poly.pdbx_seq_one_letter_code
_entity_poly.pdbx_strand_id
1 'polypeptide(L)'
;MGLDLREDVSRRIDAALEGMAIERGMTLADLKAAARIVAMAPTELGQAQAQALAEIQAMFLAVLHEMGGTDPDGDRFATRDLALAATNMQQAVMWAVEHITR
;
A
#
# COMPACT_ATOMS: atom_id res chain seq x y z
N MET A 1 -20.06 -1.54 34.79
CA MET A 1 -20.22 -0.08 34.53
C MET A 1 -19.23 0.37 33.45
N GLY A 2 -19.28 -0.23 32.25
CA GLY A 2 -18.30 0.03 31.17
C GLY A 2 -18.88 0.01 29.74
N LEU A 3 -20.18 -0.27 29.60
CA LEU A 3 -20.91 -0.19 28.32
C LEU A 3 -21.33 1.26 28.00
N ASP A 4 -21.68 2.02 29.03
CA ASP A 4 -22.15 3.42 28.94
C ASP A 4 -21.15 4.38 28.28
N LEU A 5 -19.85 4.24 28.60
CA LEU A 5 -18.78 5.06 28.02
C LEU A 5 -18.56 4.81 26.52
N ARG A 6 -18.66 3.56 26.06
CA ARG A 6 -18.49 3.26 24.63
C ARG A 6 -19.66 3.80 23.82
N GLU A 7 -20.86 3.69 24.36
CA GLU A 7 -22.10 4.16 23.72
C GLU A 7 -22.17 5.70 23.68
N ASP A 8 -21.68 6.36 24.73
CA ASP A 8 -21.57 7.82 24.77
C ASP A 8 -20.51 8.35 23.80
N VAL A 9 -19.33 7.72 23.74
CA VAL A 9 -18.28 8.06 22.77
C VAL A 9 -18.76 7.86 21.34
N SER A 10 -19.46 6.76 21.04
CA SER A 10 -20.00 6.51 19.69
C SER A 10 -21.00 7.59 19.28
N ARG A 11 -21.93 7.96 20.17
CA ARG A 11 -22.90 9.03 19.91
C ARG A 11 -22.23 10.37 19.64
N ARG A 12 -21.17 10.71 20.38
CA ARG A 12 -20.40 11.95 20.17
C ARG A 12 -19.67 11.97 18.82
N ILE A 13 -19.11 10.83 18.41
CA ILE A 13 -18.47 10.70 17.10
C ILE A 13 -19.51 10.83 15.98
N ASP A 14 -20.65 10.13 16.09
CA ASP A 14 -21.71 10.21 15.07
C ASP A 14 -22.27 11.63 14.92
N ALA A 15 -22.53 12.33 16.03
CA ALA A 15 -22.99 13.72 16.00
C ALA A 15 -21.96 14.68 15.37
N ALA A 16 -20.67 14.46 15.63
CA ALA A 16 -19.60 15.24 15.00
C ALA A 16 -19.51 14.98 13.49
N LEU A 17 -19.63 13.71 13.07
CA LEU A 17 -19.63 13.34 11.66
C LEU A 17 -20.86 13.90 10.92
N GLU A 18 -22.03 13.95 11.55
CA GLU A 18 -23.23 14.57 10.99
C GLU A 18 -23.03 16.07 10.74
N GLY A 19 -22.43 16.79 11.68
CA GLY A 19 -22.08 18.20 11.50
C GLY A 19 -21.16 18.43 10.30
N MET A 20 -20.10 17.62 10.18
CA MET A 20 -19.18 17.70 9.04
C MET A 20 -19.83 17.33 7.70
N ALA A 21 -20.79 16.40 7.70
CA ALA A 21 -21.51 16.00 6.50
C ALA A 21 -22.39 17.15 5.99
N ILE A 22 -23.08 17.84 6.91
CA ILE A 22 -23.92 19.01 6.63
C ILE A 22 -23.07 20.16 6.07
N GLU A 23 -21.95 20.49 6.70
CA GLU A 23 -21.03 21.55 6.24
C GLU A 23 -20.51 21.29 4.82
N ARG A 24 -20.30 20.02 4.48
CA ARG A 24 -19.81 19.60 3.17
C ARG A 24 -20.92 19.31 2.15
N GLY A 25 -22.19 19.50 2.50
CA GLY A 25 -23.33 19.24 1.62
C GLY A 25 -23.45 17.78 1.18
N MET A 26 -22.96 16.83 1.98
CA MET A 26 -22.94 15.40 1.70
C MET A 26 -23.78 14.62 2.72
N THR A 27 -24.18 13.40 2.38
CA THR A 27 -24.86 12.53 3.36
C THR A 27 -23.85 11.96 4.35
N LEU A 28 -24.30 11.61 5.56
CA LEU A 28 -23.44 10.93 6.54
C LEU A 28 -22.88 9.60 6.00
N ALA A 29 -23.65 8.90 5.16
CA ALA A 29 -23.22 7.67 4.51
C ALA A 29 -22.05 7.92 3.55
N ASP A 30 -22.14 8.97 2.74
CA ASP A 30 -21.08 9.36 1.80
C ASP A 30 -19.82 9.83 2.54
N LEU A 31 -19.97 10.59 3.63
CA LEU A 31 -18.85 11.01 4.47
C LEU A 31 -18.15 9.81 5.11
N LYS A 32 -18.91 8.83 5.64
CA LYS A 32 -18.35 7.59 6.20
C LYS A 32 -17.64 6.76 5.12
N ALA A 33 -18.19 6.69 3.91
CA ALA A 33 -17.54 6.03 2.78
C ALA A 33 -16.24 6.73 2.38
N ALA A 34 -16.23 8.06 2.31
CA ALA A 34 -15.03 8.86 2.02
C ALA A 34 -13.96 8.70 3.12
N ALA A 35 -14.36 8.76 4.39
CA ALA A 35 -13.44 8.55 5.52
C ALA A 35 -12.82 7.15 5.49
N ARG A 36 -13.59 6.13 5.08
CA ARG A 36 -13.08 4.77 4.88
C ARG A 36 -12.05 4.72 3.75
N ILE A 37 -12.29 5.43 2.64
CA ILE A 37 -11.32 5.53 1.54
C ILE A 37 -10.02 6.18 2.01
N VAL A 38 -10.10 7.25 2.80
CA VAL A 38 -8.92 7.93 3.35
C VAL A 38 -8.18 7.06 4.36
N ALA A 39 -8.88 6.29 5.20
CA ALA A 39 -8.26 5.33 6.12
C ALA A 39 -7.61 4.13 5.40
N MET A 40 -8.06 3.82 4.18
CA MET A 40 -7.46 2.82 3.29
C MET A 40 -6.34 3.38 2.41
N ALA A 41 -6.12 4.69 2.40
CA ALA A 41 -5.02 5.27 1.65
C ALA A 41 -3.69 4.93 2.35
N PRO A 42 -2.68 4.42 1.63
CA PRO A 42 -1.40 4.14 2.23
C PRO A 42 -0.81 5.44 2.79
N THR A 43 -0.32 5.37 4.03
CA THR A 43 0.37 6.50 4.66
C THR A 43 1.53 6.99 3.78
N GLU A 44 1.92 8.26 3.90
CA GLU A 44 3.10 8.79 3.18
C GLU A 44 4.35 7.93 3.42
N LEU A 45 4.50 7.42 4.65
CA LEU A 45 5.57 6.48 5.01
C LEU A 45 5.47 5.15 4.25
N GLY A 46 4.26 4.59 4.12
CA GLY A 46 4.03 3.35 3.37
C GLY A 46 4.30 3.52 1.87
N GLN A 47 3.94 4.68 1.31
CA GLN A 47 4.25 5.00 -0.08
C GLN A 47 5.77 5.10 -0.30
N ALA A 48 6.50 5.76 0.60
CA ALA A 48 7.95 5.87 0.53
C ALA A 48 8.65 4.49 0.63
N GLN A 49 8.15 3.61 1.50
CA GLN A 49 8.67 2.24 1.64
C GLN A 49 8.39 1.38 0.40
N ALA A 50 7.21 1.49 -0.18
CA ALA A 50 6.87 0.78 -1.43
C ALA A 50 7.75 1.24 -2.60
N GLN A 51 8.01 2.54 -2.69
CA GLN A 51 8.92 3.11 -3.70
C GLN A 51 10.36 2.59 -3.52
N ALA A 52 10.87 2.57 -2.28
CA ALA A 52 12.19 2.03 -2.00
C ALA A 52 12.33 0.55 -2.40
N LEU A 53 11.28 -0.26 -2.21
CA LEU A 53 11.27 -1.66 -2.64
C LEU A 53 11.32 -1.80 -4.18
N ALA A 54 10.62 -0.93 -4.91
CA ALA A 54 10.67 -0.91 -6.37
C ALA A 54 12.07 -0.53 -6.89
N GLU A 55 12.75 0.41 -6.23
CA GLU A 55 14.13 0.78 -6.56
C GLU A 55 15.10 -0.38 -6.30
N ILE A 56 14.97 -1.06 -5.16
CA ILE A 56 15.76 -2.26 -4.85
C ILE A 56 15.52 -3.36 -5.89
N GLN A 57 14.27 -3.57 -6.30
CA GLN A 57 13.94 -4.52 -7.35
C GLN A 57 14.64 -4.18 -8.67
N ALA A 58 14.59 -2.91 -9.10
CA ALA A 58 15.23 -2.46 -10.33
C ALA A 58 16.75 -2.66 -10.28
N MET A 59 17.38 -2.30 -9.15
CA MET A 59 18.82 -2.54 -8.93
C MET A 59 19.17 -4.03 -8.98
N PHE A 60 18.36 -4.89 -8.36
CA PHE A 60 18.59 -6.33 -8.36
C PHE A 60 18.52 -6.90 -9.77
N LEU A 61 17.49 -6.53 -10.55
CA LEU A 61 17.35 -6.96 -11.94
C LEU A 61 18.55 -6.51 -12.78
N ALA A 62 18.98 -5.26 -12.66
CA ALA A 62 20.17 -4.77 -13.36
C ALA A 62 21.42 -5.61 -13.09
N VAL A 63 21.65 -5.99 -11.82
CA VAL A 63 22.76 -6.87 -11.44
C VAL A 63 22.62 -8.27 -12.06
N LEU A 64 21.40 -8.82 -12.16
CA LEU A 64 21.19 -10.10 -12.85
C LEU A 64 21.53 -10.02 -14.34
N HIS A 65 21.15 -8.92 -15.01
CA HIS A 65 21.49 -8.68 -16.41
C HIS A 65 23.00 -8.54 -16.61
N GLU A 66 23.67 -7.79 -15.72
CA GLU A 66 25.13 -7.64 -15.73
C GLU A 66 25.85 -8.98 -15.56
N MET A 67 25.43 -9.80 -14.59
CA MET A 67 25.99 -11.15 -14.37
C MET A 67 25.78 -12.08 -15.56
N GLY A 68 24.64 -11.97 -16.24
CA GLY A 68 24.33 -12.76 -17.44
C GLY A 68 24.96 -12.24 -18.73
N GLY A 69 25.49 -11.01 -18.74
CA GLY A 69 25.88 -10.33 -19.98
C GLY A 69 24.70 -10.08 -20.92
N THR A 70 23.49 -9.89 -20.38
CA THR A 70 22.26 -9.64 -21.14
C THR A 70 21.89 -8.17 -21.12
N ASP A 71 21.12 -7.75 -22.12
CA ASP A 71 20.59 -6.39 -22.22
C ASP A 71 19.67 -6.08 -21.02
N PRO A 72 19.94 -5.03 -20.22
CA PRO A 72 19.09 -4.61 -19.10
C PRO A 72 17.68 -4.17 -19.51
N ASP A 73 17.50 -3.73 -20.76
CA ASP A 73 16.19 -3.33 -21.29
C ASP A 73 15.41 -4.52 -21.87
N GLY A 74 16.02 -5.71 -21.91
CA GLY A 74 15.42 -6.93 -22.43
C GLY A 74 14.79 -7.82 -21.34
N ASP A 75 13.77 -8.59 -21.69
CA ASP A 75 13.10 -9.51 -20.75
C ASP A 75 13.79 -10.89 -20.62
N ARG A 76 14.96 -11.08 -21.24
CA ARG A 76 15.63 -12.38 -21.30
C ARG A 76 16.91 -12.37 -20.47
N PHE A 77 16.99 -13.30 -19.53
CA PHE A 77 18.20 -13.62 -18.78
C PHE A 77 19.04 -14.69 -19.47
N ALA A 78 20.34 -14.67 -19.19
CA ALA A 78 21.30 -15.62 -19.78
C ALA A 78 21.06 -17.07 -19.36
N THR A 79 20.54 -17.29 -18.14
CA THR A 79 20.32 -18.63 -17.60
C THR A 79 18.97 -18.73 -16.90
N ARG A 80 18.51 -19.97 -16.73
CA ARG A 80 17.29 -20.29 -15.98
C ARG A 80 17.39 -19.87 -14.51
N ASP A 81 18.57 -19.99 -13.90
CA ASP A 81 18.77 -19.66 -12.49
C ASP A 81 18.62 -18.15 -12.25
N LEU A 82 19.13 -17.31 -13.16
CA LEU A 82 18.95 -15.86 -13.11
C LEU A 82 17.47 -15.48 -13.31
N ALA A 83 16.77 -16.11 -14.25
CA ALA A 83 15.34 -15.90 -14.43
C ALA A 83 14.52 -16.30 -13.19
N LEU A 84 14.91 -17.39 -12.50
CA LEU A 84 14.28 -17.82 -11.27
C LEU A 84 14.57 -16.85 -10.11
N ALA A 85 15.80 -16.35 -10.00
CA ALA A 85 16.16 -15.34 -9.01
C ALA A 85 15.34 -14.05 -9.21
N ALA A 86 15.18 -13.59 -10.44
CA ALA A 86 14.33 -12.45 -10.78
C ALA A 86 12.87 -12.66 -10.33
N THR A 87 12.31 -13.83 -10.63
CA THR A 87 10.93 -14.18 -10.25
C THR A 87 10.75 -14.21 -8.74
N ASN A 88 11.67 -14.83 -8.02
CA ASN A 88 11.61 -14.91 -6.56
C ASN A 88 11.72 -13.53 -5.90
N MET A 89 12.59 -12.66 -6.43
CA MET A 89 12.68 -11.29 -5.95
C MET A 89 11.39 -10.51 -6.19
N GLN A 90 10.79 -10.63 -7.38
CA GLN A 90 9.49 -10.00 -7.68
C GLN A 90 8.39 -10.44 -6.70
N GLN A 91 8.32 -11.73 -6.38
CA GLN A 91 7.38 -12.25 -5.39
C GLN A 91 7.63 -11.67 -3.98
N ALA A 92 8.90 -11.62 -3.56
CA ALA A 92 9.26 -11.04 -2.26
C ALA A 92 8.85 -9.56 -2.15
N VAL A 93 9.04 -8.78 -3.23
CA VAL A 93 8.60 -7.38 -3.29
C VAL A 93 7.09 -7.26 -3.19
N MET A 94 6.34 -8.08 -3.92
CA MET A 94 4.87 -8.06 -3.84
C MET A 94 4.38 -8.37 -2.43
N TRP A 95 4.94 -9.37 -1.76
CA TRP A 95 4.57 -9.69 -0.36
C TRP A 95 4.89 -8.54 0.60
N ALA A 96 6.04 -7.87 0.42
CA ALA A 96 6.43 -6.73 1.23
C ALA A 96 5.51 -5.51 0.99
N VAL A 97 5.17 -5.22 -0.27
CA VAL A 97 4.22 -4.15 -0.61
C VAL A 97 2.84 -4.46 -0.04
N GLU A 98 2.35 -5.69 -0.17
CA GLU A 98 1.07 -6.10 0.43
C GLU A 98 1.06 -5.89 1.94
N HIS A 99 2.16 -6.20 2.63
CA HIS A 99 2.30 -5.94 4.05
C HIS A 99 2.23 -4.45 4.41
N ILE A 100 2.81 -3.57 3.59
CA ILE A 100 2.84 -2.12 3.82
C ILE A 100 1.46 -1.48 3.55
N THR A 101 0.72 -2.01 2.57
CA THR A 101 -0.57 -1.45 2.14
C THR A 101 -1.79 -1.96 2.90
N ARG A 102 -1.63 -2.96 3.78
CA ARG A 102 -2.71 -3.57 4.57
C ARG A 102 -2.98 -2.86 5.89
#